data_AF-A0AAN1XUX3-F1
#
_entry.id   AF-A0AAN1XUX3-F1
#
_cell.length_a   1.000
_cell.length_b   1.000
_cell.length_c   1.000
_cell.angle_alpha   90.00
_cell.angle_beta   90.00
_cell.angle_gamma   90.00
#
_symmetry.space_group_name_H-M   'P 1'
#
loop_
_entity.id
_entity.type
_entity.pdbx_description
1 polymer ?
#
loop_
_entity_poly.entity_id
_entity_poly.type
_entity_poly.pdbx_seq_one_letter_code
_entity_poly.pdbx_strand_id
1 'polypeptide(L)'
;MNDSEHDQNPIVAMAQRLRARRDLGAAIDSATANPAPGRGDDAAARFEALTAILETGAKRLNSILGRRNGVTIVRLRAPERLRLRFREKRIALDLDEPRQLVVIAGEGFDGEYQFLESDVPALMNLSKFSTDAGYRDALTGSELLKTIAADVELPRPAHLDGSGPLQF
;
A
#
# COMPACT_ATOMS: atom_id res chain seq x y z
N MET A 1 37.19 -15.00 14.24
CA MET A 1 36.65 -15.07 12.87
C MET A 1 35.97 -16.42 12.75
N ASN A 2 34.64 -16.47 12.79
CA ASN A 2 33.87 -17.68 12.46
C ASN A 2 32.70 -17.22 11.58
N ASP A 3 32.92 -17.40 10.28
CA ASP A 3 31.93 -17.27 9.23
C ASP A 3 30.92 -18.41 9.35
N SER A 4 29.69 -18.09 9.73
CA SER A 4 28.55 -18.97 9.50
C SER A 4 27.26 -18.16 9.50
N GLU A 5 27.22 -17.09 8.69
CA GLU A 5 25.96 -16.58 8.17
C GLU A 5 25.37 -17.68 7.30
N HIS A 6 24.25 -18.24 7.73
CA HIS A 6 23.53 -19.27 6.99
C HIS A 6 23.15 -18.73 5.61
N ASP A 7 23.81 -19.23 4.57
CA ASP A 7 23.30 -19.22 3.21
C ASP A 7 21.98 -19.99 3.20
N GLN A 8 20.88 -19.28 3.46
CA GLN A 8 19.55 -19.85 3.34
C GLN A 8 19.39 -20.33 1.91
N ASN A 9 19.00 -21.60 1.74
CA ASN A 9 18.71 -22.17 0.43
C ASN A 9 17.78 -21.20 -0.35
N PRO A 10 18.13 -20.80 -1.58
CA PRO A 10 17.40 -19.77 -2.33
C PRO A 10 15.92 -20.10 -2.52
N ILE A 11 15.56 -21.39 -2.57
CA ILE A 11 14.17 -21.86 -2.67
C ILE A 11 13.40 -21.55 -1.37
N VAL A 12 14.03 -21.75 -0.21
CA VAL A 12 13.43 -21.48 1.10
C VAL A 12 13.27 -19.98 1.31
N ALA A 13 14.27 -19.18 0.93
CA ALA A 13 14.20 -17.73 0.98
C ALA A 13 13.08 -17.18 0.06
N MET A 14 12.93 -17.74 -1.15
CA MET A 14 11.86 -17.37 -2.07
C MET A 14 10.47 -17.77 -1.54
N ALA A 15 10.33 -18.97 -0.97
CA ALA A 15 9.07 -19.42 -0.36
C ALA A 15 8.66 -18.54 0.83
N GLN A 16 9.62 -18.11 1.66
CA GLN A 16 9.38 -17.18 2.76
C GLN A 16 8.94 -15.81 2.26
N ARG A 17 9.58 -15.26 1.20
CA ARG A 17 9.16 -14.01 0.56
C ARG A 17 7.74 -14.08 0.00
N LEU A 18 7.38 -15.19 -0.66
CA LEU A 18 6.03 -15.39 -1.19
C LEU A 18 4.98 -15.44 -0.08
N ARG A 19 5.25 -16.18 1.00
CA ARG A 19 4.38 -16.23 2.18
C ARG A 19 4.22 -14.86 2.83
N ALA A 20 5.33 -14.17 3.03
CA ALA A 20 5.36 -12.82 3.58
C ALA A 20 4.47 -11.84 2.79
N ARG A 21 4.61 -11.86 1.46
CA ARG A 21 3.80 -11.04 0.56
C ARG A 21 2.31 -11.36 0.65
N ARG A 22 1.95 -12.66 0.75
CA ARG A 22 0.56 -13.09 0.90
C ARG A 22 -0.04 -12.64 2.23
N ASP A 23 0.67 -12.83 3.33
CA ASP A 23 0.21 -12.47 4.67
C ASP A 23 0.03 -10.95 4.82
N LEU A 24 0.95 -10.17 4.23
CA LEU A 24 0.82 -8.70 4.16
C LEU A 24 -0.37 -8.27 3.30
N GLY A 25 -0.56 -8.89 2.13
CA GLY A 25 -1.70 -8.62 1.26
C GLY A 25 -3.03 -8.85 2.00
N ALA A 26 -3.16 -9.97 2.70
CA ALA A 26 -4.34 -10.28 3.51
C ALA A 26 -4.53 -9.30 4.68
N ALA A 27 -3.44 -8.85 5.32
CA ALA A 27 -3.52 -7.86 6.39
C ALA A 27 -3.95 -6.47 5.88
N ILE A 28 -3.50 -6.06 4.69
CA ILE A 28 -3.96 -4.83 4.04
C ILE A 28 -5.44 -4.96 3.72
N ASP A 29 -5.85 -6.03 3.03
CA ASP A 29 -7.25 -6.23 2.64
C ASP A 29 -8.18 -6.25 3.85
N SER A 30 -7.80 -6.95 4.91
CA SER A 30 -8.56 -6.95 6.17
C SER A 30 -8.66 -5.56 6.80
N ALA A 31 -7.61 -4.74 6.72
CA ALA A 31 -7.62 -3.39 7.27
C ALA A 31 -8.43 -2.40 6.44
N THR A 32 -8.60 -2.68 5.14
CA THR A 32 -9.31 -1.82 4.19
C THR A 32 -10.68 -2.35 3.77
N ALA A 33 -11.13 -3.49 4.32
CA ALA A 33 -12.37 -4.18 3.90
C ALA A 33 -13.66 -3.41 4.21
N ASN A 34 -13.68 -2.61 5.28
CA ASN A 34 -14.85 -1.85 5.71
C ASN A 34 -14.52 -0.36 5.79
N PRO A 35 -14.25 0.30 4.64
CA PRO A 35 -14.05 1.73 4.64
C PRO A 35 -15.36 2.41 5.06
N ALA A 36 -15.27 3.46 5.87
CA ALA A 36 -16.43 4.31 6.08
C ALA A 36 -16.88 4.87 4.71
N PRO A 37 -18.18 4.88 4.40
CA PRO A 37 -18.65 5.45 3.15
C PRO A 37 -18.20 6.91 3.06
N GLY A 38 -17.61 7.29 1.92
CA GLY A 38 -17.23 8.67 1.65
C GLY A 38 -18.47 9.56 1.80
N ARG A 39 -18.44 10.51 2.73
CA ARG A 39 -19.54 11.48 2.89
C ARG A 39 -19.35 12.59 1.87
N GLY A 40 -19.84 12.39 0.66
CA GLY A 40 -19.87 13.42 -0.39
C GLY A 40 -19.72 12.84 -1.79
N ASP A 41 -20.37 13.47 -2.76
CA ASP A 41 -20.33 13.07 -4.16
C ASP A 41 -19.13 13.67 -4.91
N ASP A 42 -18.43 14.64 -4.31
CA ASP A 42 -17.30 15.33 -4.93
C ASP A 42 -15.95 14.61 -4.73
N ALA A 43 -14.97 14.97 -5.57
CA ALA A 43 -13.64 14.37 -5.57
C ALA A 43 -12.88 14.64 -4.26
N ALA A 44 -13.17 15.75 -3.57
CA ALA A 44 -12.51 16.09 -2.30
C ALA A 44 -12.94 15.15 -1.16
N ALA A 45 -14.25 14.92 -0.99
CA ALA A 45 -14.76 13.97 -0.02
C ALA A 45 -14.25 12.54 -0.28
N ARG A 46 -14.19 12.15 -1.57
CA ARG A 46 -13.66 10.84 -1.99
C ARG A 46 -12.15 10.72 -1.78
N PHE A 47 -11.39 11.80 -1.99
CA PHE A 47 -9.96 11.87 -1.71
C PHE A 47 -9.66 11.79 -0.22
N GLU A 48 -10.47 12.41 0.62
CA GLU A 48 -10.39 12.26 2.08
C GLU A 48 -10.70 10.81 2.51
N ALA A 49 -11.73 10.20 1.96
CA ALA A 49 -12.05 8.80 2.24
C ALA A 49 -10.92 7.85 1.81
N LEU A 50 -10.34 8.05 0.62
CA LEU A 50 -9.16 7.31 0.15
C LEU A 50 -7.98 7.50 1.11
N THR A 51 -7.74 8.73 1.57
CA THR A 51 -6.66 9.04 2.51
C THR A 51 -6.85 8.30 3.84
N ALA A 52 -8.07 8.24 4.38
CA ALA A 52 -8.37 7.52 5.61
C ALA A 52 -8.10 6.00 5.49
N ILE A 53 -8.40 5.42 4.33
CA ILE A 53 -8.09 4.01 4.02
C ILE A 53 -6.58 3.78 4.01
N LEU A 54 -5.84 4.66 3.33
CA LEU A 54 -4.38 4.58 3.24
C LEU A 54 -3.74 4.73 4.62
N GLU A 55 -4.18 5.66 5.45
CA GLU A 55 -3.71 5.82 6.82
C GLU A 55 -3.98 4.59 7.68
N THR A 56 -5.17 4.00 7.57
CA THR A 56 -5.56 2.80 8.32
C THR A 56 -4.72 1.59 7.91
N GLY A 57 -4.58 1.36 6.59
CA GLY A 57 -3.76 0.28 6.06
C GLY A 57 -2.28 0.47 6.36
N ALA A 58 -1.75 1.70 6.29
CA ALA A 58 -0.37 2.00 6.67
C ALA A 58 -0.12 1.80 8.16
N LYS A 59 -1.05 2.17 9.05
CA LYS A 59 -0.95 1.85 10.49
C LYS A 59 -0.85 0.34 10.71
N ARG A 60 -1.68 -0.44 10.00
CA ARG A 60 -1.64 -1.91 10.08
C ARG A 60 -0.30 -2.45 9.57
N LEU A 61 0.16 -1.99 8.41
CA LEU A 61 1.47 -2.37 7.88
C LEU A 61 2.59 -2.03 8.85
N ASN A 62 2.62 -0.82 9.38
CA ASN A 62 3.66 -0.39 10.32
C ASN A 62 3.66 -1.18 11.62
N SER A 63 2.51 -1.71 12.05
CA SER A 63 2.45 -2.63 13.20
C SER A 63 3.14 -3.96 12.94
N ILE A 64 3.21 -4.40 11.68
CA ILE A 64 3.87 -5.64 11.24
C ILE A 64 5.35 -5.38 10.95
N LEU A 65 5.68 -4.27 10.28
CA LEU A 65 7.04 -3.95 9.82
C LEU A 65 7.92 -3.33 10.91
N GLY A 66 7.30 -2.81 11.98
CA GLY A 66 7.98 -2.10 13.04
C GLY A 66 8.39 -0.67 12.67
N ARG A 67 8.96 0.05 13.65
CA ARG A 67 9.20 1.51 13.55
C ARG A 67 10.25 1.93 12.52
N ARG A 68 11.19 1.05 12.15
CA ARG A 68 12.32 1.37 11.25
C ARG A 68 12.00 1.16 9.77
N ASN A 69 11.05 0.28 9.46
CA ASN A 69 10.67 -0.09 8.09
C ASN A 69 9.21 0.23 7.82
N GLY A 70 8.72 1.38 8.29
CA GLY A 70 7.32 1.78 8.12
C GLY A 70 7.04 2.50 6.81
N VAL A 71 5.81 2.36 6.31
CA VAL A 71 5.20 3.23 5.32
C VAL A 71 4.91 4.58 5.98
N THR A 72 5.39 5.66 5.37
CA THR A 72 5.12 7.03 5.80
C THR A 72 4.06 7.63 4.89
N ILE A 73 3.04 8.24 5.49
CA ILE A 73 2.01 9.00 4.79
C ILE A 73 2.08 10.45 5.26
N VAL A 74 2.15 11.38 4.32
CA VAL A 74 2.12 12.82 4.58
C VAL A 74 0.93 13.41 3.83
N ARG A 75 0.02 14.05 4.57
CA ARG A 75 -1.13 14.79 4.03
C ARG A 75 -0.87 16.29 4.13
N LEU A 76 -1.07 17.01 3.03
CA LEU A 76 -1.11 18.47 2.97
C LEU A 76 -2.56 18.88 2.64
N ARG A 77 -3.10 19.92 3.29
CA ARG A 77 -4.53 20.29 3.19
C ARG A 77 -4.83 21.53 2.34
N ALA A 78 -3.81 22.18 1.77
CA ALA A 78 -4.00 23.41 1.00
C ALA A 78 -2.80 23.64 0.04
N PRO A 79 -2.86 23.14 -1.21
CA PRO A 79 -3.89 22.27 -1.79
C PRO A 79 -3.85 20.84 -1.19
N GLU A 80 -4.92 20.06 -1.38
CA GLU A 80 -4.97 18.67 -0.91
C GLU A 80 -3.95 17.80 -1.67
N ARG A 81 -2.98 17.27 -0.93
CA ARG A 81 -1.93 16.40 -1.45
C ARG A 81 -1.65 15.26 -0.48
N LEU A 82 -1.36 14.11 -1.04
CA LEU A 82 -0.94 12.92 -0.32
C LEU A 82 0.42 12.46 -0.86
N ARG A 83 1.32 12.11 0.04
CA ARG A 83 2.61 11.50 -0.28
C ARG A 83 2.74 10.22 0.50
N LEU A 84 2.94 9.11 -0.21
CA LEU A 84 3.28 7.82 0.37
C LEU A 84 4.75 7.53 0.10
N ARG A 85 5.45 7.06 1.12
CA ARG A 85 6.86 6.68 1.02
C ARG A 85 7.13 5.39 1.76
N PHE A 86 7.85 4.49 1.11
CA PHE A 86 8.38 3.28 1.72
C PHE A 86 9.75 2.98 1.12
N ARG A 87 10.80 2.97 1.94
CA ARG A 87 12.19 2.87 1.48
C ARG A 87 12.48 3.93 0.39
N GLU A 88 12.85 3.50 -0.81
CA GLU A 88 13.13 4.35 -1.97
C GLU A 88 11.86 4.68 -2.79
N LYS A 89 10.79 3.91 -2.59
CA LYS A 89 9.52 4.07 -3.30
C LYS A 89 8.76 5.29 -2.84
N ARG A 90 8.22 6.05 -3.80
CA ARG A 90 7.48 7.28 -3.55
C ARG A 90 6.29 7.37 -4.49
N ILE A 91 5.11 7.58 -3.92
CA ILE A 91 3.88 7.82 -4.67
C ILE A 91 3.30 9.16 -4.21
N ALA A 92 3.02 10.01 -5.18
CA ALA A 92 2.45 11.33 -5.01
C ALA A 92 1.03 11.32 -5.56
N LEU A 93 0.05 11.76 -4.77
CA LEU A 93 -1.32 11.99 -5.22
C LEU A 93 -1.67 13.46 -4.95
N ASP A 94 -2.03 14.20 -5.97
CA ASP A 94 -2.42 15.60 -5.88
C ASP A 94 -3.86 15.74 -6.38
N LEU A 95 -4.73 16.33 -5.55
CA LEU A 95 -6.12 16.59 -5.93
C LEU A 95 -6.18 17.88 -6.76
N ASP A 96 -6.71 17.78 -7.96
CA ASP A 96 -7.14 18.90 -8.79
C ASP A 96 -8.65 19.10 -8.60
N GLU A 97 -9.01 19.86 -7.55
CA GLU A 97 -10.41 20.14 -7.20
C GLU A 97 -11.20 20.77 -8.36
N PRO A 98 -10.67 21.77 -9.11
CA PRO A 98 -11.39 22.34 -10.26
C PRO A 98 -11.75 21.31 -11.34
N ARG A 99 -10.83 20.37 -11.64
CA ARG A 99 -11.06 19.34 -12.66
C ARG A 99 -11.74 18.09 -12.10
N GLN A 100 -11.90 17.97 -10.78
CA GLN A 100 -12.36 16.77 -10.08
C GLN A 100 -11.48 15.54 -10.37
N LEU A 101 -10.18 15.76 -10.51
CA LEU A 101 -9.19 14.73 -10.86
C LEU A 101 -8.15 14.54 -9.77
N VAL A 102 -7.52 13.38 -9.76
CA VAL A 102 -6.32 13.10 -8.95
C VAL A 102 -5.16 12.86 -9.90
N VAL A 103 -4.12 13.66 -9.78
CA VAL A 103 -2.86 13.44 -10.50
C VAL A 103 -2.00 12.53 -9.64
N ILE A 104 -1.64 11.36 -10.16
CA ILE A 104 -0.75 10.42 -9.48
C ILE A 104 0.62 10.46 -10.17
N ALA A 105 1.69 10.39 -9.38
CA ALA A 105 3.05 10.26 -9.87
C ALA A 105 3.85 9.25 -9.03
N GLY A 106 4.72 8.48 -9.71
CA GLY A 106 5.61 7.49 -9.10
C GLY A 106 5.11 6.04 -9.16
N GLU A 107 6.04 5.10 -9.00
CA GLU A 107 5.82 3.64 -9.04
C GLU A 107 5.06 3.12 -10.28
N GLY A 108 5.12 3.85 -11.40
CA GLY A 108 4.44 3.47 -12.66
C GLY A 108 2.94 3.81 -12.70
N PHE A 109 2.44 4.61 -11.76
CA PHE A 109 1.06 5.12 -11.73
C PHE A 109 0.94 6.54 -12.30
N ASP A 110 1.93 7.01 -13.06
CA ASP A 110 1.94 8.38 -13.56
C ASP A 110 0.74 8.65 -14.49
N GLY A 111 -0.10 9.63 -14.13
CA GLY A 111 -1.26 10.00 -14.94
C GLY A 111 -2.36 10.75 -14.20
N GLU A 112 -3.43 11.05 -14.95
CA GLU A 112 -4.66 11.66 -14.44
C GLU A 112 -5.71 10.59 -14.14
N TYR A 113 -6.29 10.65 -12.97
CA TYR A 113 -7.27 9.69 -12.47
C TYR A 113 -8.57 10.37 -12.07
N GLN A 114 -9.67 9.67 -12.27
CA GLN A 114 -11.00 10.10 -11.82
C GLN A 114 -11.55 9.10 -10.82
N PHE A 115 -12.26 9.57 -9.80
CA PHE A 115 -12.96 8.68 -8.89
C PHE A 115 -14.13 7.98 -9.59
N LEU A 116 -14.26 6.66 -9.37
CA LEU A 116 -15.43 5.90 -9.78
C LEU A 116 -16.56 6.04 -8.78
N GLU A 117 -17.80 6.02 -9.25
CA GLU A 117 -18.98 5.87 -8.39
C GLU A 117 -19.07 4.45 -7.83
N SER A 118 -18.39 4.21 -6.71
CA SER A 118 -18.38 2.93 -5.99
C SER A 118 -18.37 3.14 -4.49
N ASP A 119 -18.82 2.13 -3.75
CA ASP A 119 -18.85 2.14 -2.27
C ASP A 119 -17.46 2.31 -1.65
N VAL A 120 -16.44 1.75 -2.33
CA VAL A 120 -15.02 1.92 -1.97
C VAL A 120 -14.40 2.99 -2.86
N PRO A 121 -13.67 3.98 -2.30
CA PRO A 121 -12.91 4.94 -3.10
C PRO A 121 -11.92 4.23 -4.03
N ALA A 122 -12.17 4.36 -5.34
CA ALA A 122 -11.36 3.76 -6.39
C ALA A 122 -11.11 4.79 -7.51
N LEU A 123 -9.91 4.74 -8.08
CA LEU A 123 -9.43 5.69 -9.08
C LEU A 123 -9.27 5.00 -10.44
N MET A 124 -9.88 5.56 -11.47
CA MET A 124 -9.74 5.12 -12.85
C MET A 124 -8.73 5.99 -13.58
N ASN A 125 -7.76 5.38 -14.26
CA ASN A 125 -6.84 6.14 -15.11
C ASN A 125 -7.59 6.60 -16.38
N LEU A 126 -7.61 7.91 -16.64
CA LEU A 126 -8.33 8.49 -17.77
C LEU A 126 -7.81 8.02 -19.13
N SER A 127 -6.52 7.69 -19.23
CA SER A 127 -5.94 7.13 -20.48
C SER A 127 -6.51 5.75 -20.83
N LYS A 128 -7.09 5.04 -19.86
CA LYS A 128 -7.70 3.71 -20.03
C LYS A 128 -9.22 3.75 -20.17
N PHE A 129 -9.84 4.93 -20.05
CA PHE A 129 -11.30 5.12 -19.97
C PHE A 129 -12.07 4.62 -21.21
N SER A 130 -11.40 4.45 -22.36
CA SER A 130 -12.02 3.97 -23.61
C SER A 130 -11.88 2.45 -23.85
N THR A 131 -11.50 1.66 -22.83
CA THR A 131 -11.35 0.21 -22.97
C THR A 131 -12.11 -0.54 -21.87
N ASP A 132 -12.77 -1.66 -22.20
CA ASP A 132 -13.42 -2.56 -21.23
C ASP A 132 -12.45 -3.07 -20.14
N ALA A 133 -11.15 -3.11 -20.46
CA ALA A 133 -10.07 -3.42 -19.52
C ALA A 133 -9.87 -2.33 -18.46
N GLY A 134 -10.13 -1.05 -18.81
CA GLY A 134 -10.01 0.08 -17.89
C GLY A 134 -10.86 -0.11 -16.64
N TYR A 135 -12.13 -0.49 -16.78
CA TYR A 135 -13.06 -0.74 -15.67
C TYR A 135 -12.60 -1.84 -14.69
N ARG A 136 -11.74 -2.77 -15.13
CA ARG A 136 -11.19 -3.84 -14.28
C ARG A 136 -9.90 -3.43 -13.55
N ASP A 137 -9.29 -2.31 -13.92
CA ASP A 137 -8.00 -1.82 -13.39
C ASP A 137 -8.19 -0.62 -12.42
N ALA A 138 -9.31 -0.58 -11.70
CA ALA A 138 -9.61 0.51 -10.78
C ALA A 138 -8.64 0.52 -9.60
N LEU A 139 -7.84 1.57 -9.47
CA LEU A 139 -6.81 1.70 -8.45
C LEU A 139 -7.43 2.01 -7.08
N THR A 140 -7.38 1.05 -6.17
CA THR A 140 -7.88 1.19 -4.79
C THR A 140 -6.76 1.55 -3.80
N GLY A 141 -7.14 2.03 -2.61
CA GLY A 141 -6.19 2.25 -1.52
C GLY A 141 -5.42 0.98 -1.11
N SER A 142 -6.08 -0.19 -1.15
CA SER A 142 -5.42 -1.48 -0.88
C SER A 142 -4.33 -1.77 -1.92
N GLU A 143 -4.61 -1.56 -3.21
CA GLU A 143 -3.65 -1.80 -4.28
C GLU A 143 -2.44 -0.87 -4.23
N LEU A 144 -2.65 0.41 -3.90
CA LEU A 144 -1.57 1.36 -3.66
C LEU A 144 -0.65 0.87 -2.53
N LEU A 145 -1.23 0.42 -1.42
CA LEU A 145 -0.47 -0.11 -0.28
C LEU A 145 0.26 -1.42 -0.61
N LYS A 146 -0.39 -2.33 -1.35
CA LYS A 146 0.25 -3.58 -1.80
C LYS A 146 1.41 -3.31 -2.76
N THR A 147 1.28 -2.31 -3.64
CA THR A 147 2.32 -1.96 -4.61
C THR A 147 3.51 -1.32 -3.92
N ILE A 148 3.27 -0.34 -3.04
CA ILE A 148 4.35 0.33 -2.32
C ILE A 148 5.07 -0.64 -1.36
N ALA A 149 4.37 -1.65 -0.82
CA ALA A 149 4.91 -2.67 0.07
C ALA A 149 5.37 -3.96 -0.65
N ALA A 150 5.42 -4.00 -1.98
CA ALA A 150 5.66 -5.23 -2.73
C ALA A 150 7.01 -5.92 -2.40
N ASP A 151 8.03 -5.14 -2.05
CA ASP A 151 9.39 -5.61 -1.77
C ASP A 151 9.68 -5.74 -0.27
N VAL A 152 8.62 -5.79 0.55
CA VAL A 152 8.77 -5.99 1.98
C VAL A 152 9.33 -7.37 2.27
N GLU A 153 10.34 -7.40 3.14
CA GLU A 153 10.77 -8.60 3.83
C GLU A 153 10.20 -8.52 5.26
N LEU A 154 9.44 -9.54 5.66
CA LEU A 154 8.90 -9.57 7.02
C LEU A 154 10.05 -9.69 8.03
N PRO A 155 9.96 -8.99 9.18
CA PRO A 155 10.91 -9.21 10.25
C PRO A 155 10.89 -10.69 10.64
N ARG A 156 12.08 -11.24 10.92
CA ARG A 156 12.21 -12.63 11.36
C ARG A 156 11.36 -12.83 12.62
N PRO A 157 10.54 -13.89 12.68
CA PRO A 157 9.76 -14.17 13.88
C PRO A 157 10.66 -14.38 15.10
N ALA A 158 10.38 -13.69 16.20
CA ALA A 158 11.21 -13.71 17.41
C ALA A 158 11.39 -15.11 18.03
N HIS A 159 10.47 -16.05 17.76
CA HIS A 159 10.56 -17.43 18.24
C HIS A 159 11.62 -18.28 17.50
N LEU A 160 12.19 -17.79 16.39
CA LEU A 160 13.32 -18.43 15.70
C LEU A 160 14.69 -17.94 16.20
N ASP A 161 14.73 -16.89 17.02
CA ASP A 161 15.96 -16.39 17.67
C ASP A 161 16.11 -16.90 19.11
N GLY A 162 15.08 -17.60 19.64
CA GLY A 162 15.19 -18.34 20.89
C GLY A 162 15.95 -19.65 20.66
N SER A 163 16.93 -19.95 21.53
CA SER A 163 17.54 -21.27 21.63
C SER A 163 16.44 -22.33 21.60
N GLY A 164 16.41 -23.16 20.55
CA GLY A 164 15.55 -24.33 20.52
C GLY A 164 15.82 -25.23 21.74
N PRO A 165 14.86 -26.10 22.13
CA PRO A 165 14.96 -26.92 23.34
C PRO A 165 15.99 -28.06 23.27
N LEU A 166 16.89 -28.06 22.28
CA LEU A 166 17.96 -29.06 22.15
C LEU A 166 19.30 -28.39 22.48
N GLN A 167 19.56 -28.25 23.78
CA GLN A 167 20.92 -28.19 24.29
C GLN A 167 21.30 -29.62 24.69
N PHE A 168 22.30 -30.19 24.00
CA PHE A 168 23.01 -31.39 24.42
C PHE A 168 24.24 -30.97 25.23
#